data_AF-A0A2V8TC62-F1
#
_entry.id   AF-A0A2V8TC62-F1
#
_cell.length_a   1.000
_cell.length_b   1.000
_cell.length_c   1.000
_cell.angle_alpha   90.00
_cell.angle_beta   90.00
_cell.angle_gamma   90.00
#
_symmetry.space_group_name_H-M   'P 1'
#
loop_
_entity.id
_entity.type
_entity.pdbx_description
1 polymer ?
#
loop_
_entity_poly.entity_id
_entity_poly.type
_entity_poly.pdbx_seq_one_letter_code
_entity_poly.pdbx_strand_id
1 'polypeptide(L)'
;MNCEDELEAAFRWMLRAGVRPRSIRVFTREIVVNRLSEGPLERSAVSETVRSCVLGAARVAVEGESREELLRLVSAAALEAVHGQGGETALWLADARRALRLALQELQAAWLAEDLL
;
A
#
# COMPACT_ATOMS: atom_id res chain seq x y z
N MET A 1 14.37 -10.61 0.19
CA MET A 1 13.73 -9.35 0.63
C MET A 1 12.27 -9.48 0.24
N ASN A 2 11.33 -9.30 1.17
CA ASN A 2 9.91 -9.43 0.85
C ASN A 2 9.38 -8.11 0.24
N CYS A 3 8.19 -8.14 -0.36
CA CYS A 3 7.60 -6.97 -1.02
C CYS A 3 7.46 -5.77 -0.07
N GLU A 4 7.13 -6.01 1.20
CA GLU A 4 6.97 -4.96 2.19
C GLU A 4 8.27 -4.19 2.42
N ASP A 5 9.39 -4.90 2.57
CA ASP A 5 10.70 -4.30 2.85
C ASP A 5 11.18 -3.43 1.67
N GLU A 6 10.91 -3.86 0.43
CA GLU A 6 11.22 -3.07 -0.78
C GLU A 6 10.42 -1.76 -0.82
N LEU A 7 9.12 -1.84 -0.49
CA LEU A 7 8.23 -0.69 -0.50
C LEU A 7 8.52 0.26 0.66
N GLU A 8 8.82 -0.28 1.83
CA GLU A 8 9.35 0.48 2.98
C GLU A 8 10.60 1.27 2.57
N ALA A 9 11.59 0.62 1.95
CA ALA A 9 12.81 1.30 1.51
C ALA A 9 12.52 2.40 0.48
N ALA A 10 11.63 2.14 -0.49
CA ALA A 10 11.23 3.12 -1.49
C ALA A 10 10.50 4.33 -0.88
N PHE A 11 9.49 4.10 -0.02
CA PHE A 11 8.77 5.17 0.66
C PHE A 11 9.69 5.97 1.59
N ARG A 12 10.56 5.30 2.35
CA ARG A 12 11.57 5.96 3.19
C ARG A 12 12.48 6.87 2.38
N TRP A 13 12.93 6.42 1.21
CA TRP A 13 13.73 7.24 0.32
C TRP A 13 12.94 8.45 -0.20
N MET A 14 11.71 8.25 -0.69
CA MET A 14 10.85 9.32 -1.21
C MET A 14 10.57 10.41 -0.16
N LEU A 15 10.24 10.02 1.06
CA LEU A 15 10.02 10.96 2.16
C LEU A 15 11.28 11.76 2.48
N ARG A 16 12.45 11.10 2.58
CA ARG A 16 13.74 11.78 2.81
C ARG A 16 14.12 12.75 1.69
N ALA A 17 13.76 12.42 0.45
CA ALA A 17 14.02 13.25 -0.71
C ALA A 17 13.00 14.39 -0.89
N GLY A 18 11.99 14.52 -0.02
CA GLY A 18 10.95 15.54 -0.15
C GLY A 18 10.07 15.35 -1.38
N VAL A 19 9.88 14.11 -1.82
CA VAL A 19 9.06 13.78 -2.99
C VAL A 19 7.62 14.20 -2.73
N ARG A 20 7.02 14.88 -3.72
CA ARG A 20 5.66 15.40 -3.59
C ARG A 20 4.64 14.28 -3.44
N PRO A 21 3.56 14.46 -2.66
CA PRO A 21 2.48 13.49 -2.50
C PRO A 21 1.94 12.91 -3.81
N ARG A 22 1.80 13.75 -4.84
CA ARG A 22 1.35 13.32 -6.18
C ARG A 22 2.30 12.30 -6.81
N SER A 23 3.60 12.47 -6.64
CA SER A 23 4.62 11.56 -7.18
C SER A 23 4.61 10.22 -6.42
N ILE A 24 4.41 10.23 -5.10
CA ILE A 24 4.23 9.01 -4.30
C ILE A 24 3.01 8.22 -4.79
N ARG A 25 1.89 8.91 -5.04
CA ARG A 25 0.67 8.30 -5.60
C ARG A 25 0.93 7.65 -6.96
N VAL A 26 1.64 8.34 -7.87
CA VAL A 26 1.99 7.78 -9.19
C VAL A 26 2.87 6.55 -9.04
N PHE A 27 3.92 6.64 -8.22
CA PHE A 27 4.82 5.51 -7.92
C PHE A 27 4.05 4.30 -7.39
N THR A 28 3.16 4.48 -6.41
CA THR A 28 2.36 3.40 -5.86
C THR A 28 1.49 2.74 -6.94
N ARG A 29 0.87 3.53 -7.82
CA ARG A 29 0.07 2.96 -8.92
C ARG A 29 0.93 2.12 -9.87
N GLU A 30 2.09 2.63 -10.27
CA GLU A 30 3.01 1.94 -11.18
C GLU A 30 3.52 0.63 -10.58
N ILE A 31 3.91 0.63 -9.30
CA ILE A 31 4.33 -0.59 -8.60
C ILE A 31 3.23 -1.65 -8.61
N VAL A 32 2.01 -1.27 -8.25
CA VAL A 32 0.88 -2.21 -8.20
C VAL A 32 0.60 -2.75 -9.59
N VAL A 33 0.58 -1.90 -10.61
CA VAL A 33 0.39 -2.32 -12.00
C VAL A 33 1.48 -3.31 -12.43
N ASN A 34 2.75 -2.97 -12.22
CA ASN A 34 3.87 -3.81 -12.63
C ASN A 34 3.81 -5.18 -11.96
N ARG A 35 3.62 -5.24 -10.64
CA ARG A 35 3.54 -6.51 -9.89
C ARG A 35 2.38 -7.39 -10.35
N LEU A 36 1.24 -6.81 -10.66
CA LEU A 36 0.09 -7.57 -11.17
C LEU A 36 0.27 -8.02 -12.62
N SER A 37 1.22 -7.45 -13.35
CA SER A 37 1.56 -7.84 -14.73
C SER A 37 2.70 -8.87 -14.81
N GLU A 38 3.41 -9.15 -13.71
CA GLU A 38 4.57 -10.05 -13.67
C GLU A 38 4.22 -11.55 -13.61
N GLY A 39 2.94 -11.91 -13.50
CA GLY A 39 2.54 -13.32 -13.39
C GLY A 39 1.03 -13.55 -13.54
N PRO A 40 0.58 -14.80 -13.30
CA PRO A 40 -0.84 -15.15 -13.32
C PRO A 40 -1.62 -14.28 -12.35
N LEU A 41 -2.73 -13.73 -12.82
CA LEU A 41 -3.49 -12.78 -12.03
C LEU A 41 -4.42 -13.49 -11.05
N GLU A 42 -3.90 -13.77 -9.86
CA GLU A 42 -4.63 -14.44 -8.80
C GLU A 42 -5.17 -13.48 -7.73
N ARG A 43 -6.30 -13.85 -7.12
CA ARG A 43 -6.91 -13.15 -5.97
C ARG A 43 -5.92 -12.89 -4.83
N SER A 44 -5.07 -13.88 -4.54
CA SER A 44 -4.02 -13.83 -3.52
C SER A 44 -2.97 -12.78 -3.86
N ALA A 45 -2.49 -12.76 -5.10
CA ALA A 45 -1.50 -11.80 -5.59
C ALA A 45 -2.03 -10.36 -5.53
N VAL A 46 -3.30 -10.13 -5.90
CA VAL A 46 -3.94 -8.80 -5.78
C VAL A 46 -4.03 -8.35 -4.32
N SER A 47 -4.49 -9.25 -3.44
CA SER A 47 -4.65 -8.95 -2.01
C SER A 47 -3.31 -8.67 -1.34
N GLU A 48 -2.30 -9.49 -1.63
CA GLU A 48 -0.96 -9.36 -1.08
C GLU A 48 -0.29 -8.07 -1.56
N THR A 49 -0.38 -7.76 -2.85
CA THR A 49 0.21 -6.54 -3.42
C THR A 49 -0.35 -5.28 -2.74
N VAL A 50 -1.66 -5.20 -2.54
CA VAL A 50 -2.29 -4.06 -1.84
C VAL A 50 -1.87 -4.02 -0.38
N ARG A 51 -1.86 -5.17 0.30
CA ARG A 51 -1.43 -5.28 1.70
C ARG A 51 0.02 -4.81 1.88
N SER A 52 0.95 -5.29 1.07
CA SER A 52 2.36 -4.93 1.19
C SER A 52 2.62 -3.45 0.94
N CYS A 53 1.86 -2.80 0.04
CA CYS A 53 1.94 -1.35 -0.15
C CYS A 53 1.60 -0.57 1.11
N VAL A 54 0.51 -0.95 1.78
CA VAL A 54 0.01 -0.27 2.97
C VAL A 54 0.97 -0.49 4.14
N LEU A 55 1.42 -1.73 4.34
CA LEU A 55 2.35 -2.07 5.42
C LEU A 55 3.73 -1.41 5.20
N GLY A 56 4.26 -1.42 3.98
CA GLY A 56 5.50 -0.71 3.65
C GLY A 56 5.40 0.80 3.89
N ALA A 57 4.26 1.42 3.57
CA ALA A 57 4.02 2.83 3.84
C ALA A 57 3.88 3.12 5.35
N ALA A 58 3.21 2.23 6.10
CA ALA A 58 3.01 2.39 7.54
C ALA A 58 4.32 2.38 8.33
N ARG A 59 5.28 1.52 7.93
CA ARG A 59 6.59 1.42 8.59
C ARG A 59 7.47 2.65 8.46
N VAL A 60 7.18 3.55 7.54
CA VAL A 60 7.93 4.81 7.34
C VAL A 60 7.18 6.04 7.81
N ALA A 61 5.89 5.88 8.12
CA ALA A 61 4.99 6.95 8.47
C ALA A 61 5.26 7.46 9.88
N VAL A 62 5.78 8.69 9.99
CA VAL A 62 5.95 9.39 11.28
C VAL A 62 4.60 9.79 11.87
N GLU A 63 4.48 9.82 13.19
CA GLU A 63 3.21 10.05 13.91
C GLU A 63 2.43 11.30 13.44
N GLY A 64 1.12 11.30 13.70
CA GLY A 64 0.22 12.42 13.41
C GLY A 64 -0.26 12.50 11.95
N GLU A 65 -0.57 13.71 11.48
CA GLU A 65 -1.24 13.97 10.20
C GLU A 65 -0.50 13.41 8.97
N SER A 66 0.84 13.37 9.03
CA SER A 66 1.66 12.87 7.92
C SER A 66 1.53 11.36 7.71
N ARG A 67 1.29 10.58 8.78
CA ARG A 67 1.00 9.14 8.71
C ARG A 67 -0.33 8.89 8.03
N GLU A 68 -1.37 9.58 8.47
CA GLU A 68 -2.70 9.46 7.89
C GLU A 68 -2.70 9.86 6.41
N GLU A 69 -1.97 10.92 6.05
CA GLU A 69 -1.85 11.36 4.67
C GLU A 69 -1.17 10.33 3.78
N LEU A 70 -0.01 9.82 4.19
CA LEU A 70 0.72 8.83 3.41
C LEU A 70 -0.11 7.56 3.21
N LEU A 71 -0.72 7.04 4.28
CA LEU A 71 -1.52 5.83 4.21
C LEU A 71 -2.75 6.02 3.33
N ARG A 72 -3.45 7.15 3.45
CA ARG A 72 -4.59 7.47 2.59
C ARG A 72 -4.18 7.55 1.12
N LEU A 73 -3.05 8.19 0.81
CA LEU A 73 -2.53 8.31 -0.56
C LEU A 73 -2.19 6.94 -1.16
N VAL A 74 -1.42 6.14 -0.43
CA VAL A 74 -0.96 4.81 -0.87
C VAL A 74 -2.14 3.86 -1.01
N SER A 75 -3.07 3.87 -0.05
CA SER A 75 -4.28 3.02 -0.09
C SER A 75 -5.16 3.36 -1.29
N ALA A 76 -5.41 4.64 -1.54
CA ALA A 76 -6.21 5.09 -2.68
C ALA A 76 -5.52 4.72 -4.00
N ALA A 77 -4.22 5.00 -4.11
CA ALA A 77 -3.42 4.67 -5.29
C ALA A 77 -3.44 3.17 -5.61
N ALA A 78 -3.27 2.32 -4.60
CA ALA A 78 -3.25 0.88 -4.78
C ALA A 78 -4.60 0.35 -5.28
N LEU A 79 -5.71 0.79 -4.68
CA LEU A 79 -7.04 0.37 -5.12
C LEU A 79 -7.40 0.92 -6.51
N GLU A 80 -6.98 2.14 -6.84
CA GLU A 80 -7.15 2.70 -8.18
C GLU A 80 -6.35 1.95 -9.24
N ALA A 81 -5.17 1.43 -8.90
CA ALA A 81 -4.39 0.60 -9.80
C ALA A 81 -5.06 -0.75 -10.04
N VAL A 82 -5.54 -1.42 -8.98
CA VAL A 82 -6.32 -2.67 -9.10
C VAL A 82 -7.58 -2.46 -9.95
N HIS A 83 -8.33 -1.38 -9.69
CA HIS A 83 -9.53 -1.08 -10.45
C HIS A 83 -9.22 -0.70 -11.91
N GLY A 84 -8.17 0.09 -12.13
CA GLY A 84 -7.79 0.64 -13.42
C GLY A 84 -7.18 -0.37 -14.40
N GLN A 85 -6.67 -1.51 -13.93
CA GLN A 85 -6.23 -2.59 -14.81
C GLN A 85 -7.39 -3.27 -15.57
N GLY A 86 -8.64 -3.16 -15.08
CA GLY A 86 -9.80 -3.76 -15.74
C GLY A 86 -9.78 -5.30 -15.69
N GLY A 87 -10.49 -5.97 -16.59
CA GLY A 87 -10.41 -7.43 -16.76
C GLY A 87 -10.60 -8.25 -15.48
N GLU A 88 -9.78 -9.30 -15.31
CA GLU A 88 -9.80 -10.17 -14.13
C GLU A 88 -9.39 -9.45 -12.83
N THR A 89 -8.54 -8.41 -12.91
CA THR A 89 -8.13 -7.59 -11.76
C THR A 89 -9.31 -6.86 -11.12
N ALA A 90 -10.27 -6.41 -11.92
CA ALA A 90 -11.45 -5.74 -11.42
C ALA A 90 -12.36 -6.69 -10.62
N LEU A 91 -12.35 -8.00 -10.91
CA LEU A 91 -13.11 -9.01 -10.15
C LEU A 91 -12.59 -9.12 -8.71
N TRP A 92 -11.30 -8.88 -8.51
CA TRP A 92 -10.63 -8.98 -7.20
C TRP A 92 -10.64 -7.67 -6.40
N LEU A 93 -11.29 -6.60 -6.88
CA LEU A 93 -11.31 -5.31 -6.17
C LEU A 93 -11.95 -5.41 -4.78
N ALA A 94 -12.96 -6.26 -4.60
CA ALA A 94 -13.57 -6.49 -3.30
C ALA A 94 -12.58 -7.12 -2.31
N ASP A 95 -11.74 -8.03 -2.79
CA ASP A 95 -10.69 -8.67 -2.00
C ASP A 95 -9.55 -7.70 -1.69
N ALA A 96 -9.13 -6.89 -2.66
CA ALA A 96 -8.17 -5.81 -2.44
C ALA A 96 -8.63 -4.85 -1.34
N ARG A 97 -9.91 -4.44 -1.35
CA ARG A 97 -10.51 -3.61 -0.29
C ARG A 97 -10.54 -4.34 1.06
N ARG A 98 -10.81 -5.64 1.07
CA ARG A 98 -10.78 -6.45 2.29
C ARG A 98 -9.36 -6.54 2.86
N ALA A 99 -8.37 -6.82 2.02
CA ALA A 99 -6.96 -6.89 2.40
C ALA A 99 -6.47 -5.54 2.97
N LEU A 100 -6.83 -4.43 2.32
CA LEU A 100 -6.56 -3.08 2.84
C LEU A 100 -7.17 -2.87 4.23
N ARG A 101 -8.45 -3.20 4.42
CA ARG A 101 -9.11 -3.03 5.74
C ARG A 101 -8.42 -3.85 6.83
N LEU A 102 -8.07 -5.10 6.53
CA LEU A 102 -7.36 -5.96 7.48
C LEU A 102 -5.98 -5.38 7.83
N ALA A 103 -5.22 -4.92 6.83
CA ALA A 103 -3.92 -4.29 7.07
C ALA A 103 -4.05 -3.04 7.97
N LEU A 104 -5.04 -2.18 7.70
CA LEU A 104 -5.29 -1.00 8.53
C LEU A 104 -5.74 -1.35 9.95
N GLN A 105 -6.54 -2.40 10.14
CA GLN A 105 -6.94 -2.89 11.46
C GLN A 105 -5.75 -3.44 12.26
N GLU A 106 -4.86 -4.18 11.60
CA GLU A 106 -3.63 -4.70 12.22
C GLU A 106 -2.69 -3.56 12.63
N LEU A 107 -2.53 -2.54 11.78
CA LEU A 107 -1.76 -1.35 12.10
C LEU A 107 -2.36 -0.57 13.27
N GLN A 108 -3.67 -0.38 13.27
CA GLN A 108 -4.37 0.28 14.38
C GLN A 108 -4.15 -0.47 15.70
N ALA A 109 -4.26 -1.80 15.68
CA ALA A 109 -4.00 -2.62 16.86
C ALA A 109 -2.54 -2.52 17.32
N ALA A 110 -1.58 -2.48 16.39
CA ALA A 110 -0.16 -2.35 16.70
C ALA A 110 0.16 -0.99 17.34
N TRP A 111 -0.33 0.12 16.78
CA TRP A 111 -0.09 1.45 17.36
C TRP A 111 -0.76 1.64 18.72
N LEU A 112 -1.98 1.12 18.90
CA LEU A 112 -2.62 1.13 20.21
C LEU A 112 -1.83 0.36 21.27
N ALA A 113 -1.12 -0.70 20.87
CA ALA A 113 -0.25 -1.43 21.79
C ALA A 113 1.05 -0.67 22.09
N GLU A 114 1.58 0.11 21.13
CA GLU A 114 2.75 0.99 21.33
C GLU A 114 2.43 2.18 22.25
N ASP A 115 1.24 2.78 22.13
CA ASP A 115 0.79 3.91 22.96
C ASP A 115 0.54 3.53 24.45
N LEU A 116 0.49 2.23 24.75
CA LEU A 116 0.28 1.69 26.11
C LEU A 116 1.58 1.30 26.83
N LEU A 117 2.74 1.44 26.19
CA LEU A 117 4.07 1.12 26.73
C LEU A 117 4.82 2.38 27.19
#